data_AF-A0A1J4UD24-F1
#
_entry.id   AF-A0A1J4UD24-F1
#
_cell.length_a   1.000
_cell.length_b   1.000
_cell.length_c   1.000
_cell.angle_alpha   90.00
_cell.angle_beta   90.00
_cell.angle_gamma   90.00
#
_symmetry.space_group_name_H-M   'P 1'
#
loop_
_entity.id
_entity.type
_entity.pdbx_description
1 polymer ?
#
loop_
_entity_poly.entity_id
_entity_poly.type
_entity_poly.pdbx_seq_one_letter_code
_entity_poly.pdbx_strand_id
1 'polypeptide(L)'
;MPFLGGTIFFINLLDPYSSFGKISAHLFRPLLIMVNNAIAFLFEKMNLYIVYPFEYKGVEIFSLLFAFAIFMLIVYLSFTKGRLYCNTVCPVGTLLGLMAKYSFVKIAVDETKCKACGICERVCKANCIDKKNKKVDFDRCVACFNCFDVCPTDGMKFEYGFFSSSKKNSQNIEEIRLSEREEKVSHSKRNFLFNTFVYAVGLTGITLSQIKITPKKQSKVAVFRKNPVTPPGSQSRNNFAQNCTACHLCVSVCPTQVLQPAYLEYGLLGMFQPRMDYQMGFCNFECKLCGDVCPTSAISPISLEEKKLKQLGKAKFVKDNCIVNTENTDCGACSEHCPTKAVNMVPYKNKLVIPEVKDEFCIGCGACEFACPTKPYKAIYVEGNPKHLTAKINKEKKIEQEVDYKEEFPF
;
A
#
# COMPACT_ATOMS: atom_id res chain seq x y z
N MET A 1 -26.52 8.55 5.03
CA MET A 1 -26.97 7.24 4.50
C MET A 1 -25.83 6.62 3.72
N PRO A 2 -25.38 5.41 4.07
CA PRO A 2 -24.23 4.76 3.47
C PRO A 2 -24.67 4.07 2.17
N PHE A 3 -24.08 4.45 1.04
CA PHE A 3 -24.17 3.63 -0.16
C PHE A 3 -23.38 2.32 0.10
N LEU A 4 -24.12 1.24 0.32
CA LEU A 4 -23.78 -0.16 0.05
C LEU A 4 -22.32 -0.56 0.35
N GLY A 5 -22.09 -1.12 1.53
CA GLY A 5 -20.81 -1.64 2.05
C GLY A 5 -20.22 -2.87 1.34
N GLY A 6 -20.42 -3.00 0.02
CA GLY A 6 -19.76 -4.00 -0.83
C GLY A 6 -19.08 -3.39 -2.06
N THR A 7 -19.56 -2.25 -2.58
CA THR A 7 -19.01 -1.64 -3.81
C THR A 7 -17.64 -0.99 -3.59
N ILE A 8 -17.40 -0.38 -2.42
CA ILE A 8 -16.15 0.34 -2.14
C ILE A 8 -14.93 -0.60 -2.16
N PHE A 9 -15.08 -1.84 -1.67
CA PHE A 9 -13.99 -2.81 -1.67
C PHE A 9 -13.54 -3.17 -3.09
N PHE A 10 -14.48 -3.52 -3.98
CA PHE A 10 -14.15 -3.84 -5.37
C PHE A 10 -13.63 -2.63 -6.15
N ILE A 11 -14.17 -1.43 -5.86
CA ILE A 11 -13.67 -0.18 -6.43
C ILE A 11 -12.22 0.05 -5.98
N ASN A 12 -11.90 -0.08 -4.69
CA ASN A 12 -10.53 0.10 -4.18
C ASN A 12 -9.55 -1.00 -4.66
N LEU A 13 -10.09 -2.16 -5.03
CA LEU A 13 -9.31 -3.27 -5.56
C LEU A 13 -8.92 -3.04 -7.03
N LEU A 14 -9.84 -2.53 -7.84
CA LEU A 14 -9.68 -2.32 -9.29
C LEU A 14 -9.36 -0.87 -9.68
N ASP A 15 -9.35 0.05 -8.72
CA ASP A 15 -8.95 1.43 -8.95
C ASP A 15 -7.48 1.47 -9.46
N PRO A 16 -7.22 2.03 -10.65
CA PRO A 16 -5.87 2.09 -11.21
C PRO A 16 -4.90 2.85 -10.31
N TYR A 17 -5.35 3.88 -9.59
CA TYR A 17 -4.47 4.67 -8.72
C TYR A 17 -4.04 3.86 -7.49
N SER A 18 -5.00 3.26 -6.80
CA SER A 18 -4.73 2.41 -5.64
C SER A 18 -3.92 1.17 -6.02
N SER A 19 -4.20 0.58 -7.18
CA SER A 19 -3.43 -0.55 -7.74
C SER A 19 -2.00 -0.16 -8.07
N PHE A 20 -1.78 0.98 -8.72
CA PHE A 20 -0.45 1.50 -9.03
C PHE A 20 0.39 1.73 -7.77
N GLY A 21 -0.23 2.28 -6.72
CA GLY A 21 0.43 2.48 -5.43
C GLY A 21 0.87 1.16 -4.78
N LYS A 22 0.01 0.12 -4.80
CA LYS A 22 0.35 -1.23 -4.32
C LYS A 22 1.49 -1.85 -5.13
N ILE A 23 1.45 -1.76 -6.46
CA ILE A 23 2.51 -2.26 -7.35
C ILE A 23 3.83 -1.54 -7.05
N SER A 24 3.82 -0.22 -6.93
CA SER A 24 5.02 0.56 -6.65
C SER A 24 5.61 0.22 -5.27
N ALA A 25 4.76 0.09 -4.25
CA ALA A 25 5.19 -0.19 -2.88
C ALA A 25 5.70 -1.62 -2.67
N HIS A 26 5.09 -2.62 -3.32
CA HIS A 26 5.39 -4.04 -3.07
C HIS A 26 6.20 -4.73 -4.16
N LEU A 27 6.17 -4.25 -5.41
CA LEU A 27 6.94 -4.84 -6.50
C LEU A 27 8.19 -4.01 -6.82
N PHE A 28 8.04 -2.72 -7.11
CA PHE A 28 9.16 -1.89 -7.56
C PHE A 28 10.08 -1.46 -6.41
N ARG A 29 9.55 -1.08 -5.25
CA ARG A 29 10.39 -0.63 -4.13
C ARG A 29 11.35 -1.72 -3.63
N PRO A 30 10.94 -2.99 -3.38
CA PRO A 30 11.87 -4.03 -2.99
C PRO A 30 12.92 -4.32 -4.07
N LEU A 31 12.53 -4.29 -5.35
CA LEU A 31 13.45 -4.44 -6.48
C LEU A 31 14.51 -3.32 -6.48
N LEU A 32 14.10 -2.07 -6.28
CA LEU A 32 15.02 -0.93 -6.21
C LEU A 32 15.96 -1.02 -5.00
N ILE A 33 15.47 -1.44 -3.84
CA ILE A 33 16.32 -1.65 -2.66
C ILE A 33 17.32 -2.78 -2.90
N MET A 34 16.90 -3.87 -3.54
CA MET A 34 17.79 -4.98 -3.90
C MET A 34 18.89 -4.53 -4.86
N VAL A 35 18.53 -3.74 -5.89
CA VAL A 35 19.51 -3.15 -6.82
C VAL A 35 20.46 -2.20 -6.08
N ASN A 36 19.95 -1.30 -5.23
CA ASN A 36 20.77 -0.40 -4.43
C ASN A 36 21.74 -1.16 -3.53
N ASN A 37 21.27 -2.21 -2.85
CA ASN A 37 22.09 -3.00 -1.94
C ASN A 37 23.14 -3.83 -2.69
N ALA A 38 22.82 -4.34 -3.88
CA ALA A 38 23.78 -5.00 -4.74
C ALA A 38 24.89 -4.04 -5.21
N ILE A 39 24.51 -2.80 -5.55
CA ILE A 39 25.45 -1.72 -5.89
C ILE A 39 26.30 -1.34 -4.67
N ALA A 40 25.69 -1.15 -3.50
CA ALA A 40 26.38 -0.84 -2.24
C ALA A 40 27.42 -1.93 -1.91
N PHE A 41 27.06 -3.20 -2.03
CA PHE A 41 27.96 -4.32 -1.81
C PHE A 41 29.14 -4.36 -2.80
N LEU A 42 28.89 -4.05 -4.07
CA LEU A 42 29.96 -3.97 -5.07
C LEU A 42 30.94 -2.83 -4.76
N PHE A 43 30.45 -1.66 -4.37
CA PHE A 43 31.27 -0.52 -4.01
C PHE A 43 32.03 -0.73 -2.70
N GLU A 44 31.41 -1.38 -1.70
CA GLU A 44 32.06 -1.75 -0.45
C GLU A 44 33.25 -2.68 -0.70
N LYS A 45 33.11 -3.66 -1.61
CA LYS A 45 34.25 -4.49 -2.07
C LYS A 45 35.38 -3.70 -2.72
N MET A 46 35.09 -2.55 -3.29
CA MET A 46 36.06 -1.63 -3.90
C MET A 46 36.60 -0.61 -2.88
N ASN A 47 36.26 -0.71 -1.59
CA ASN A 47 36.55 0.27 -0.55
C ASN A 47 35.97 1.67 -0.83
N LEU A 48 34.85 1.74 -1.56
CA LEU A 48 34.14 2.98 -1.87
C LEU A 48 32.81 3.01 -1.09
N TYR A 49 32.66 3.93 -0.14
CA TYR A 49 31.47 4.04 0.72
C TYR A 49 30.49 5.11 0.23
N ILE A 50 30.26 5.16 -1.08
CA ILE A 50 29.41 6.19 -1.71
C ILE A 50 27.92 5.84 -1.54
N VAL A 51 27.57 4.56 -1.50
CA VAL A 51 26.19 4.07 -1.48
C VAL A 51 25.91 3.34 -0.18
N TYR A 52 24.88 3.77 0.55
CA TYR A 52 24.46 3.12 1.80
C TYR A 52 23.47 1.98 1.53
N PRO A 53 23.63 0.81 2.16
CA PRO A 53 22.66 -0.26 2.10
C PRO A 53 21.39 0.11 2.89
N PHE A 54 20.23 -0.24 2.36
CA PHE A 54 18.94 -0.07 3.03
C PHE A 54 18.43 -1.42 3.55
N GLU A 55 18.06 -1.48 4.83
CA GLU A 55 17.39 -2.64 5.40
C GLU A 55 15.91 -2.67 5.01
N TYR A 56 15.48 -3.76 4.37
CA TYR A 56 14.07 -4.04 4.10
C TYR A 56 13.57 -5.12 5.05
N LYS A 57 12.65 -4.76 5.96
CA LYS A 57 12.33 -5.57 7.16
C LYS A 57 11.26 -6.63 6.94
N GLY A 58 10.58 -6.63 5.79
CA GLY A 58 9.66 -7.71 5.44
C GLY A 58 8.87 -7.44 4.16
N VAL A 59 8.76 -8.46 3.31
CA VAL A 59 7.81 -8.50 2.20
C VAL A 59 6.61 -9.31 2.66
N GLU A 60 5.45 -8.67 2.79
CA GLU A 60 4.19 -9.40 2.98
C GLU A 60 3.87 -10.15 1.69
N ILE A 61 4.11 -11.47 1.70
CA ILE A 61 3.98 -12.36 0.52
C ILE A 61 2.62 -12.20 -0.15
N PHE A 62 1.55 -12.08 0.64
CA PHE A 62 0.20 -11.90 0.12
C PHE A 62 0.04 -10.60 -0.68
N SER A 63 0.58 -9.48 -0.18
CA SER A 63 0.52 -8.18 -0.86
C SER A 63 1.39 -8.16 -2.11
N LEU A 64 2.56 -8.81 -2.06
CA LEU A 64 3.43 -8.98 -3.23
C LEU A 64 2.73 -9.80 -4.33
N LEU A 65 2.20 -10.98 -4.00
CA LEU A 65 1.52 -11.85 -4.97
C LEU A 65 0.33 -11.15 -5.61
N PHE A 66 -0.46 -10.44 -4.81
CA PHE A 66 -1.59 -9.66 -5.29
C PHE A 66 -1.14 -8.53 -6.25
N ALA A 67 -0.14 -7.74 -5.86
CA ALA A 67 0.39 -6.67 -6.69
C ALA A 67 0.97 -7.20 -8.01
N PHE A 68 1.69 -8.32 -7.96
CA PHE A 68 2.22 -8.99 -9.14
C PHE A 68 1.12 -9.50 -10.06
N ALA A 69 0.06 -10.11 -9.51
CA ALA A 69 -1.09 -10.60 -10.29
C ALA A 69 -1.81 -9.45 -11.01
N ILE A 70 -2.08 -8.33 -10.32
CA ILE A 70 -2.68 -7.15 -10.97
C ILE A 70 -1.75 -6.56 -12.03
N PHE A 71 -0.45 -6.45 -11.75
CA PHE A 71 0.51 -5.95 -12.72
C PHE A 71 0.51 -6.80 -14.00
N MET A 72 0.56 -8.13 -13.87
CA MET A 72 0.51 -9.04 -15.01
C MET A 72 -0.82 -8.96 -15.77
N LEU A 73 -1.95 -8.82 -15.06
CA LEU A 73 -3.26 -8.62 -15.67
C LEU A 73 -3.30 -7.32 -16.49
N ILE A 74 -2.79 -6.21 -15.95
CA ILE A 74 -2.72 -4.92 -16.65
C ILE A 74 -1.83 -5.03 -17.89
N VAL A 75 -0.65 -5.63 -17.77
CA VAL A 75 0.28 -5.83 -18.90
C VAL A 75 -0.37 -6.68 -19.99
N TYR A 76 -1.04 -7.78 -19.63
CA TYR A 76 -1.74 -8.65 -20.57
C TYR A 76 -2.88 -7.93 -21.31
N LEU A 77 -3.72 -7.20 -20.59
CA LEU A 77 -4.82 -6.43 -21.18
C LEU A 77 -4.33 -5.25 -22.03
N SER A 78 -3.19 -4.66 -21.65
CA SER A 78 -2.55 -3.59 -22.41
C SER A 78 -1.93 -4.11 -23.72
N PHE A 79 -1.28 -5.27 -23.69
CA PHE A 79 -0.67 -5.87 -24.87
C PHE A 79 -1.69 -6.29 -25.94
N THR A 80 -2.89 -6.72 -25.53
CA THR A 80 -3.91 -7.23 -26.46
C THR A 80 -4.66 -6.14 -27.22
N LYS A 81 -5.19 -5.11 -26.55
CA LYS A 81 -5.89 -3.99 -27.24
C LYS A 81 -5.62 -2.60 -26.61
N GLY A 82 -4.44 -2.38 -26.04
CA GLY A 82 -3.96 -1.07 -25.56
C GLY A 82 -4.56 -0.61 -24.23
N ARG A 83 -5.79 -0.08 -24.24
CA ARG A 83 -6.43 0.53 -23.05
C ARG A 83 -7.62 -0.25 -22.51
N LEU A 84 -7.65 -1.58 -22.69
CA LEU A 84 -8.77 -2.40 -22.22
C LEU A 84 -9.01 -2.28 -20.73
N TYR A 85 -7.95 -2.28 -19.92
CA TYR A 85 -8.10 -2.12 -18.48
C TYR A 85 -8.88 -0.84 -18.15
N CYS A 86 -8.50 0.29 -18.75
CA CYS A 86 -9.18 1.56 -18.53
C CYS A 86 -10.61 1.56 -19.07
N ASN A 87 -10.87 0.93 -20.21
CA ASN A 87 -12.18 1.02 -20.87
C ASN A 87 -13.22 0.03 -20.32
N THR A 88 -12.80 -1.13 -19.81
CA THR A 88 -13.72 -2.22 -19.45
C THR A 88 -13.60 -2.72 -18.02
N VAL A 89 -12.43 -2.57 -17.37
CA VAL A 89 -12.18 -3.09 -16.02
C VAL A 89 -12.21 -1.97 -14.97
N CYS A 90 -11.68 -0.80 -15.33
CA CYS A 90 -11.63 0.36 -14.46
C CYS A 90 -13.03 0.95 -14.27
N PRO A 91 -13.49 1.13 -13.02
CA PRO A 91 -14.81 1.68 -12.75
C PRO A 91 -14.95 3.12 -13.28
N VAL A 92 -13.87 3.91 -13.20
CA VAL A 92 -13.84 5.30 -13.69
C VAL A 92 -14.01 5.34 -15.21
N GLY A 93 -13.25 4.53 -15.96
CA GLY A 93 -13.38 4.56 -17.42
C GLY A 93 -14.69 3.97 -17.93
N THR A 94 -15.24 2.97 -17.23
CA THR A 94 -16.60 2.46 -17.51
C THR A 94 -17.65 3.56 -17.29
N LEU A 95 -17.54 4.33 -16.20
CA LEU A 95 -18.44 5.45 -15.93
C LEU A 95 -18.32 6.55 -16.99
N LEU A 96 -17.10 6.92 -17.39
CA LEU A 96 -16.90 7.91 -18.45
C LEU A 96 -17.44 7.44 -19.81
N GLY A 97 -17.27 6.15 -20.15
CA GLY A 97 -17.86 5.56 -21.36
C GLY A 97 -19.38 5.61 -21.34
N LEU A 98 -20.01 5.32 -20.19
CA LEU A 98 -21.46 5.47 -20.02
C LEU A 98 -21.90 6.93 -20.19
N MET A 99 -21.20 7.89 -19.58
CA MET A 99 -21.51 9.32 -19.76
C MET A 99 -21.37 9.75 -21.23
N ALA A 100 -20.35 9.28 -21.94
CA ALA A 100 -20.17 9.56 -23.36
C ALA A 100 -21.28 8.96 -24.23
N LYS A 101 -21.77 7.75 -23.90
CA LYS A 101 -22.91 7.11 -24.59
C LYS A 101 -24.19 7.95 -24.53
N TYR A 102 -24.45 8.57 -23.39
CA TYR A 102 -25.61 9.43 -23.14
C TYR A 102 -25.35 10.93 -23.38
N SER A 103 -24.17 11.29 -23.91
CA SER A 103 -23.86 12.69 -24.24
C SER A 103 -24.80 13.24 -25.31
N PHE A 104 -25.26 14.49 -25.11
CA PHE A 104 -26.06 15.24 -26.09
C PHE A 104 -25.28 15.58 -27.36
N VAL A 105 -23.95 15.68 -27.26
CA VAL A 105 -23.06 15.97 -28.37
C VAL A 105 -22.25 14.71 -28.67
N LYS A 106 -22.49 14.12 -29.85
CA LYS A 106 -21.84 12.89 -30.31
C LYS A 106 -20.84 13.21 -31.43
N ILE A 107 -19.79 12.40 -31.49
CA ILE A 107 -18.76 12.48 -32.53
C ILE A 107 -19.17 11.57 -33.68
N ALA A 108 -19.41 12.12 -34.86
CA ALA A 108 -19.71 11.36 -36.06
C ALA A 108 -18.65 11.58 -37.14
N VAL A 109 -18.47 10.59 -38.02
CA VAL A 109 -17.61 10.72 -39.19
C VAL A 109 -18.47 11.20 -40.36
N ASP A 110 -18.06 12.27 -41.03
CA ASP A 110 -18.69 12.72 -42.27
C ASP A 110 -18.22 11.83 -43.42
N GLU A 111 -19.13 11.02 -43.96
CA GLU A 111 -18.81 10.07 -45.03
C GLU A 111 -18.33 10.74 -46.32
N THR A 112 -18.75 11.99 -46.56
CA THR A 112 -18.45 12.75 -47.78
C THR A 112 -17.02 13.32 -47.76
N LYS A 113 -16.56 13.77 -46.59
CA LYS A 113 -15.23 14.36 -46.39
C LYS A 113 -14.18 13.34 -45.95
N CYS A 114 -14.60 12.21 -45.37
CA CYS A 114 -13.69 11.20 -44.87
C CYS A 114 -13.09 10.34 -45.99
N LYS A 115 -11.77 10.47 -46.18
CA LYS A 115 -10.97 9.66 -47.11
C LYS A 115 -10.47 8.33 -46.54
N ALA A 116 -10.99 7.89 -45.38
CA ALA A 116 -10.60 6.65 -44.70
C ALA A 116 -9.07 6.49 -44.46
N CYS A 117 -8.36 7.59 -44.17
CA CYS A 117 -6.90 7.60 -43.96
C CYS A 117 -6.43 6.87 -42.69
N GLY A 118 -7.34 6.58 -41.75
CA GLY A 118 -7.04 5.83 -40.51
C GLY A 118 -6.16 6.56 -39.50
N ILE A 119 -5.94 7.87 -39.63
CA ILE A 119 -5.16 8.66 -38.66
C ILE A 119 -5.91 8.77 -37.33
N CYS A 120 -7.21 9.09 -37.38
CA CYS A 120 -8.06 9.15 -36.19
C CYS A 120 -8.17 7.81 -35.46
N GLU A 121 -8.23 6.68 -36.19
CA GLU A 121 -8.19 5.33 -35.62
C GLU A 121 -6.87 5.07 -34.86
N ARG A 122 -5.73 5.42 -35.45
CA ARG A 122 -4.41 5.22 -34.81
C ARG A 122 -4.18 6.09 -33.57
N VAL A 123 -4.66 7.33 -33.59
CA VAL A 123 -4.53 8.27 -32.45
C VAL A 123 -5.59 8.00 -31.37
N CYS A 124 -6.67 7.29 -31.72
CA CYS A 124 -7.73 6.97 -30.78
C CYS A 124 -7.23 6.01 -29.69
N LYS A 125 -6.88 6.61 -28.55
CA LYS A 125 -6.49 5.93 -27.33
C LYS A 125 -7.52 4.91 -26.84
N ALA A 126 -8.80 5.13 -27.10
CA ALA A 126 -9.88 4.22 -26.71
C ALA A 126 -10.14 3.10 -27.74
N ASN A 127 -9.47 3.15 -28.90
CA ASN A 127 -9.68 2.26 -30.04
C ASN A 127 -11.17 2.09 -30.41
N CYS A 128 -11.90 3.21 -30.41
CA CYS A 128 -13.34 3.26 -30.64
C CYS A 128 -13.74 3.72 -32.04
N ILE A 129 -12.78 4.06 -32.91
CA ILE A 129 -13.07 4.53 -34.28
C ILE A 129 -12.72 3.41 -35.25
N ASP A 130 -13.68 3.00 -36.07
CA ASP A 130 -13.47 2.00 -37.11
C ASP A 130 -13.36 2.69 -38.48
N LYS A 131 -12.18 2.61 -39.11
CA LYS A 131 -11.96 3.21 -40.44
C LYS A 131 -12.78 2.54 -41.55
N LYS A 132 -13.06 1.24 -41.44
CA LYS A 132 -13.74 0.45 -42.48
C LYS A 132 -15.21 0.80 -42.50
N ASN A 133 -15.81 0.86 -41.33
CA ASN A 133 -17.24 1.13 -41.16
C ASN A 133 -17.56 2.62 -40.98
N LYS A 134 -16.54 3.51 -40.93
CA LYS A 134 -16.67 4.94 -40.65
C LYS A 134 -17.55 5.23 -39.42
N LYS A 135 -17.46 4.38 -38.39
CA LYS A 135 -18.30 4.44 -37.18
C LYS A 135 -17.45 4.66 -35.93
N VAL A 136 -18.06 5.33 -34.96
CA VAL A 136 -17.51 5.53 -33.62
C VAL A 136 -18.32 4.71 -32.62
N ASP A 137 -17.64 3.85 -31.88
CA ASP A 137 -18.19 3.07 -30.79
C ASP A 137 -18.25 3.90 -29.51
N PHE A 138 -19.46 4.31 -29.12
CA PHE A 138 -19.68 5.14 -27.94
C PHE A 138 -19.60 4.38 -26.63
N ASP A 139 -19.60 3.04 -26.62
CA ASP A 139 -19.44 2.28 -25.38
C ASP A 139 -18.01 2.37 -24.85
N ARG A 140 -17.05 2.70 -25.71
CA ARG A 140 -15.62 2.86 -25.37
C ARG A 140 -15.13 4.30 -25.50
N CYS A 141 -15.85 5.16 -26.22
CA CYS A 141 -15.44 6.54 -26.42
C CYS A 141 -15.48 7.31 -25.09
N VAL A 142 -14.43 8.05 -24.77
CA VAL A 142 -14.37 8.95 -23.59
C VAL A 142 -14.48 10.43 -23.95
N ALA A 143 -14.95 10.73 -25.17
CA ALA A 143 -15.15 12.09 -25.69
C ALA A 143 -13.94 13.04 -25.49
N CYS A 144 -12.71 12.55 -25.75
CA CYS A 144 -11.49 13.36 -25.61
C CYS A 144 -11.19 14.30 -26.79
N PHE A 145 -11.96 14.20 -27.89
CA PHE A 145 -11.86 15.02 -29.11
C PHE A 145 -10.52 15.04 -29.87
N ASN A 146 -9.49 14.29 -29.45
CA ASN A 146 -8.20 14.15 -30.18
C ASN A 146 -8.34 13.77 -31.66
N CYS A 147 -9.47 13.15 -32.06
CA CYS A 147 -9.74 12.80 -33.44
C CYS A 147 -10.02 14.01 -34.35
N PHE A 148 -10.50 15.13 -33.81
CA PHE A 148 -10.71 16.37 -34.56
C PHE A 148 -9.37 17.02 -34.91
N ASP A 149 -8.48 17.13 -33.93
CA ASP A 149 -7.17 17.79 -34.10
C ASP A 149 -6.28 17.14 -35.16
N VAL A 150 -6.39 15.82 -35.34
CA VAL A 150 -5.53 15.06 -36.26
C VAL A 150 -6.16 14.79 -37.62
N CYS A 151 -7.39 15.26 -37.88
CA CYS A 151 -8.10 14.98 -39.11
C CYS A 151 -7.69 15.96 -40.23
N PRO A 152 -6.99 15.53 -41.29
CA PRO A 152 -6.49 16.43 -42.32
C PRO A 152 -7.58 16.91 -43.30
N THR A 153 -8.79 16.34 -43.24
CA THR A 153 -9.89 16.64 -44.17
C THR A 153 -11.13 17.18 -43.46
N ASP A 154 -11.02 17.56 -42.18
CA ASP A 154 -12.15 17.99 -41.34
C ASP A 154 -13.36 17.05 -41.44
N GLY A 155 -13.08 15.74 -41.56
CA GLY A 155 -14.08 14.69 -41.71
C GLY A 155 -14.76 14.28 -40.41
N MET A 156 -14.46 14.93 -39.29
CA MET A 156 -15.10 14.69 -37.99
C MET A 156 -16.15 15.78 -37.77
N LYS A 157 -17.38 15.39 -37.39
CA LYS A 157 -18.49 16.31 -37.12
C LYS A 157 -19.13 16.05 -35.77
N PHE A 158 -19.78 17.07 -35.23
CA PHE A 158 -20.66 16.93 -34.08
C PHE A 158 -22.08 16.59 -34.54
N GLU A 159 -22.72 15.65 -33.87
CA GLU A 159 -24.11 15.29 -34.04
C GLU A 159 -24.86 15.55 -32.72
N TYR A 160 -25.92 16.36 -32.77
CA TYR A 160 -26.70 16.73 -31.60
C TYR A 160 -27.88 15.77 -31.42
N GLY A 161 -27.97 15.16 -30.25
CA GLY A 161 -28.91 14.08 -29.92
C GLY A 161 -30.36 14.54 -29.67
N PHE A 162 -30.94 15.32 -30.57
CA PHE A 162 -32.39 15.42 -30.75
C PHE A 162 -32.64 15.41 -32.25
N PHE A 163 -33.38 14.41 -32.75
CA PHE A 163 -33.60 14.07 -34.16
C PHE A 163 -32.49 13.24 -34.85
N SER A 164 -32.50 11.94 -34.57
CA SER A 164 -32.27 10.97 -35.66
C SER A 164 -33.33 9.89 -35.52
N SER A 165 -34.43 10.15 -36.23
CA SER A 165 -35.56 9.25 -36.36
C SER A 165 -35.12 7.95 -37.03
N SER A 166 -35.58 6.87 -36.45
CA SER A 166 -35.77 5.55 -37.05
C SER A 166 -35.65 5.52 -38.59
N LYS A 167 -34.67 4.76 -39.09
CA LYS A 167 -34.85 3.99 -40.31
C LYS A 167 -34.38 2.56 -40.07
N LYS A 168 -35.23 1.81 -39.37
CA LYS A 168 -35.43 0.39 -39.68
C LYS A 168 -35.94 0.32 -41.12
N ASN A 169 -35.26 -0.41 -41.98
CA ASN A 169 -36.00 -1.25 -42.93
C ASN A 169 -35.28 -2.57 -43.12
N SER A 170 -36.04 -3.63 -42.87
CA SER A 170 -35.69 -5.02 -43.08
C SER A 170 -36.03 -5.41 -44.52
N GLN A 171 -35.31 -6.42 -45.03
CA GLN A 171 -35.81 -7.66 -45.66
C GLN A 171 -34.73 -8.16 -46.63
N ASN A 172 -34.01 -9.22 -46.25
CA ASN A 172 -34.24 -10.66 -46.55
C ASN A 172 -33.66 -10.99 -47.94
N ILE A 173 -32.89 -12.06 -48.18
CA ILE A 173 -33.21 -13.49 -48.05
C ILE A 173 -31.90 -14.30 -48.24
N GLU A 174 -31.73 -15.37 -47.44
CA GLU A 174 -31.07 -16.70 -47.66
C GLU A 174 -29.67 -16.77 -48.32
N GLU A 175 -28.72 -17.64 -47.93
CA GLU A 175 -28.81 -19.02 -47.44
C GLU A 175 -27.44 -19.49 -46.90
N ILE A 176 -27.47 -20.22 -45.79
CA ILE A 176 -26.70 -21.43 -45.43
C ILE A 176 -25.25 -21.58 -45.96
N ARG A 177 -24.27 -21.65 -45.05
CA ARG A 177 -23.46 -22.88 -44.84
C ARG A 177 -22.62 -22.79 -43.56
N LEU A 178 -22.93 -23.72 -42.65
CA LEU A 178 -22.02 -24.22 -41.64
C LEU A 178 -20.78 -24.82 -42.33
N SER A 179 -19.60 -24.48 -41.83
CA SER A 179 -18.47 -25.41 -41.83
C SER A 179 -17.55 -25.04 -40.67
N GLU A 180 -17.53 -25.95 -39.71
CA GLU A 180 -16.49 -26.10 -38.70
C GLU A 180 -15.10 -26.08 -39.34
N ARG A 181 -14.12 -25.48 -38.65
CA ARG A 181 -12.79 -26.07 -38.63
C ARG A 181 -12.04 -25.73 -37.35
N GLU A 182 -11.61 -26.81 -36.72
CA GLU A 182 -10.89 -26.93 -35.47
C GLU A 182 -9.48 -26.30 -35.49
N GLU A 183 -9.06 -26.02 -34.25
CA GLU A 183 -7.72 -25.90 -33.66
C GLU A 183 -6.48 -26.19 -34.51
N LYS A 184 -5.46 -25.35 -34.29
CA LYS A 184 -4.12 -25.85 -33.91
C LYS A 184 -3.51 -25.00 -32.79
N VAL A 185 -3.48 -25.60 -31.60
CA VAL A 185 -2.55 -25.28 -30.51
C VAL A 185 -1.14 -25.71 -30.93
N SER A 186 -0.15 -24.85 -30.72
CA SER A 186 1.26 -25.25 -30.67
C SER A 186 1.91 -24.64 -29.43
N HIS A 187 2.22 -25.51 -28.48
CA HIS A 187 3.05 -25.24 -27.33
C HIS A 187 4.53 -25.11 -27.70
N SER A 188 5.28 -24.51 -26.77
CA SER A 188 6.74 -24.60 -26.60
C SER A 188 7.59 -23.53 -27.28
N LYS A 189 7.95 -22.53 -26.46
CA LYS A 189 9.34 -22.19 -26.13
C LYS A 189 9.41 -21.64 -24.70
N ARG A 190 9.13 -22.52 -23.74
CA ARG A 190 9.68 -22.43 -22.37
C ARG A 190 11.08 -23.01 -22.44
N ASN A 191 12.11 -22.18 -22.29
CA ASN A 191 13.43 -22.56 -21.76
C ASN A 191 14.38 -21.35 -21.59
N PHE A 192 13.85 -20.20 -21.15
CA PHE A 192 14.71 -19.05 -20.82
C PHE A 192 14.41 -18.40 -19.47
N LEU A 193 13.34 -18.81 -18.77
CA LEU A 193 12.94 -18.22 -17.49
C LEU A 193 13.20 -19.12 -16.28
N PHE A 194 13.80 -20.30 -16.47
CA PHE A 194 14.05 -21.25 -15.37
C PHE A 194 15.46 -21.13 -14.76
N ASN A 195 16.40 -20.44 -15.42
CA ASN A 195 17.79 -20.30 -14.93
C ASN A 195 18.07 -19.01 -14.13
N THR A 196 17.12 -18.09 -14.01
CA THR A 196 17.30 -16.85 -13.23
C THR A 196 16.91 -17.01 -11.76
N PHE A 197 16.14 -18.06 -11.42
CA PHE A 197 15.61 -18.23 -10.06
C PHE A 197 16.61 -18.87 -9.07
N VAL A 198 17.64 -19.58 -9.57
CA VAL A 198 18.59 -20.32 -8.72
C VAL A 198 19.69 -19.43 -8.13
N TYR A 199 19.95 -18.25 -8.69
CA TYR A 199 20.95 -17.32 -8.15
C TYR A 199 20.44 -16.43 -6.99
N ALA A 200 19.13 -16.36 -6.77
CA ALA A 200 18.53 -15.51 -5.74
C ALA A 200 18.53 -16.12 -4.32
N VAL A 201 18.79 -17.43 -4.20
CA VAL A 201 18.72 -18.16 -2.91
C VAL A 201 20.07 -18.17 -2.16
N GLY A 202 21.15 -17.69 -2.77
CA GLY A 202 22.52 -17.83 -2.25
C GLY A 202 23.04 -16.76 -1.29
N LEU A 203 22.23 -15.78 -0.84
CA LEU A 203 22.72 -14.64 -0.05
C LEU A 203 21.91 -14.39 1.23
N THR A 204 21.70 -15.43 2.05
CA THR A 204 21.24 -15.25 3.44
C THR A 204 22.25 -15.88 4.38
N GLY A 205 23.33 -15.16 4.69
CA GLY A 205 24.41 -15.76 5.48
C GLY A 205 25.47 -14.82 6.01
N ILE A 206 25.14 -13.59 6.40
CA ILE A 206 26.01 -12.80 7.28
C ILE A 206 25.13 -11.99 8.24
N THR A 207 24.92 -12.49 9.46
CA THR A 207 24.40 -11.68 10.56
C THR A 207 25.59 -11.20 11.39
N LEU A 208 25.84 -9.90 11.39
CA LEU A 208 26.77 -9.27 12.33
C LEU A 208 26.27 -9.45 13.76
N SER A 209 27.10 -10.05 14.61
CA SER A 209 26.86 -10.27 16.04
C SER A 209 26.66 -8.94 16.76
N GLN A 210 25.41 -8.63 17.08
CA GLN A 210 25.06 -7.72 18.17
C GLN A 210 24.76 -8.57 19.41
N ILE A 211 25.18 -8.11 20.59
CA ILE A 211 24.79 -8.70 21.88
C ILE A 211 23.28 -8.47 22.04
N LYS A 212 22.48 -9.38 21.50
CA LYS A 212 21.03 -9.37 21.60
C LYS A 212 20.66 -10.34 22.71
N ILE A 213 19.99 -9.85 23.75
CA ILE A 213 19.41 -10.70 24.80
C ILE A 213 18.53 -11.72 24.08
N THR A 214 19.03 -12.95 23.97
CA THR A 214 18.36 -14.02 23.23
C THR A 214 17.59 -14.83 24.26
N PRO A 215 16.25 -14.82 24.22
CA PRO A 215 15.45 -15.55 25.20
C PRO A 215 15.74 -17.05 25.10
N LYS A 216 16.02 -17.70 26.24
CA LYS A 216 16.23 -19.15 26.30
C LYS A 216 14.90 -19.90 26.35
N LYS A 217 13.85 -19.28 26.88
CA LYS A 217 12.49 -19.84 26.96
C LYS A 217 11.54 -19.16 25.99
N GLN A 218 10.71 -19.96 25.32
CA GLN A 218 9.62 -19.45 24.50
C GLN A 218 8.46 -19.00 25.39
N SER A 219 7.86 -17.86 25.05
CA SER A 219 6.67 -17.35 25.74
C SER A 219 5.43 -18.19 25.43
N LYS A 220 4.56 -18.37 26.43
CA LYS A 220 3.42 -19.31 26.37
C LYS A 220 2.07 -18.64 26.16
N VAL A 221 1.91 -17.38 26.57
CA VAL A 221 0.61 -16.69 26.53
C VAL A 221 0.47 -15.96 25.20
N ALA A 222 -0.45 -16.45 24.37
CA ALA A 222 -0.80 -15.80 23.11
C ALA A 222 -1.45 -14.44 23.37
N VAL A 223 -0.97 -13.42 22.66
CA VAL A 223 -1.50 -12.05 22.75
C VAL A 223 -2.44 -11.81 21.57
N PHE A 224 -3.73 -11.67 21.86
CA PHE A 224 -4.74 -11.31 20.87
C PHE A 224 -5.07 -9.83 20.99
N ARG A 225 -4.85 -9.08 19.91
CA ARG A 225 -5.26 -7.67 19.84
C ARG A 225 -6.73 -7.60 19.43
N LYS A 226 -7.54 -6.90 20.21
CA LYS A 226 -8.97 -6.71 19.88
C LYS A 226 -9.12 -5.68 18.76
N ASN A 227 -8.28 -4.66 18.78
CA ASN A 227 -8.25 -3.59 17.79
C ASN A 227 -6.86 -3.43 17.17
N PRO A 228 -6.75 -3.46 15.83
CA PRO A 228 -5.53 -3.05 15.15
C PRO A 228 -5.28 -1.56 15.38
N VAL A 229 -4.01 -1.18 15.45
CA VAL A 229 -3.62 0.21 15.68
C VAL A 229 -3.48 0.94 14.34
N THR A 230 -4.21 2.04 14.18
CA THR A 230 -4.20 2.86 12.97
C THR A 230 -3.20 4.03 13.07
N PRO A 231 -2.61 4.49 11.95
CA PRO A 231 -1.62 5.56 11.93
C PRO A 231 -2.11 6.88 12.56
N PRO A 232 -1.20 7.70 13.11
CA PRO A 232 -1.55 9.01 13.66
C PRO A 232 -2.17 9.91 12.61
N GLY A 233 -3.23 10.64 12.99
CA GLY A 233 -4.01 11.46 12.06
C GLY A 233 -5.24 10.76 11.49
N SER A 234 -5.41 9.44 11.72
CA SER A 234 -6.59 8.73 11.21
C SER A 234 -7.88 8.94 12.04
N GLN A 235 -7.76 9.60 13.19
CA GLN A 235 -8.82 9.97 14.16
C GLN A 235 -9.54 8.79 14.84
N SER A 236 -9.95 7.77 14.09
CA SER A 236 -10.56 6.54 14.61
C SER A 236 -10.35 5.38 13.64
N ARG A 237 -10.56 4.16 14.13
CA ARG A 237 -10.58 2.95 13.29
C ARG A 237 -11.63 3.04 12.19
N ASN A 238 -12.84 3.48 12.54
CA ASN A 238 -13.96 3.55 11.59
C ASN A 238 -13.72 4.61 10.51
N ASN A 239 -13.22 5.79 10.90
CA ASN A 239 -12.87 6.86 9.95
C ASN A 239 -11.78 6.40 8.99
N PHE A 240 -10.75 5.72 9.50
CA PHE A 240 -9.69 5.17 8.66
C PHE A 240 -10.23 4.12 7.68
N ALA A 241 -11.03 3.18 8.17
CA ALA A 241 -11.56 2.09 7.38
C ALA A 241 -12.50 2.56 6.25
N GLN A 242 -13.24 3.65 6.46
CA GLN A 242 -14.18 4.19 5.46
C GLN A 242 -13.48 5.02 4.38
N ASN A 243 -12.40 5.73 4.72
CA ASN A 243 -11.76 6.69 3.82
C ASN A 243 -10.47 6.17 3.17
N CYS A 244 -9.87 5.09 3.70
CA CYS A 244 -8.63 4.54 3.17
C CYS A 244 -8.89 3.65 1.95
N THR A 245 -8.33 4.02 0.80
CA THR A 245 -8.40 3.24 -0.45
C THR A 245 -7.31 2.16 -0.55
N ALA A 246 -6.50 1.99 0.49
CA ALA A 246 -5.35 1.07 0.49
C ALA A 246 -4.34 1.33 -0.65
N CYS A 247 -4.09 2.60 -1.00
CA CYS A 247 -3.11 2.98 -2.03
C CYS A 247 -1.63 2.75 -1.64
N HIS A 248 -1.35 2.46 -0.36
CA HIS A 248 -0.01 2.14 0.17
C HIS A 248 1.07 3.23 0.06
N LEU A 249 0.71 4.47 -0.27
CA LEU A 249 1.64 5.61 -0.22
C LEU A 249 2.24 5.80 1.19
N CYS A 250 1.42 5.68 2.23
CA CYS A 250 1.91 5.78 3.62
C CYS A 250 2.82 4.61 4.01
N VAL A 251 2.62 3.42 3.42
CA VAL A 251 3.48 2.24 3.61
C VAL A 251 4.82 2.45 2.92
N SER A 252 4.83 3.04 1.72
CA SER A 252 6.07 3.29 0.96
C SER A 252 6.95 4.35 1.59
N VAL A 253 6.39 5.39 2.20
CA VAL A 253 7.19 6.47 2.83
C VAL A 253 7.55 6.21 4.29
N CYS A 254 7.03 5.15 4.91
CA CYS A 254 7.31 4.86 6.31
C CYS A 254 8.78 4.43 6.49
N PRO A 255 9.62 5.21 7.21
CA PRO A 255 11.04 4.90 7.36
C PRO A 255 11.26 3.67 8.26
N THR A 256 10.43 3.51 9.29
CA THR A 256 10.52 2.39 10.23
C THR A 256 9.83 1.12 9.72
N GLN A 257 9.10 1.21 8.60
CA GLN A 257 8.32 0.11 8.00
C GLN A 257 7.31 -0.51 8.99
N VAL A 258 6.83 0.27 9.96
CA VAL A 258 5.78 -0.16 10.92
C VAL A 258 4.42 -0.31 10.23
N LEU A 259 4.15 0.46 9.18
CA LEU A 259 2.89 0.33 8.44
C LEU A 259 2.98 -0.85 7.50
N GLN A 260 2.17 -1.88 7.77
CA GLN A 260 2.06 -3.09 6.97
C GLN A 260 0.63 -3.27 6.47
N PRO A 261 0.40 -3.83 5.28
CA PRO A 261 -0.95 -4.13 4.79
C PRO A 261 -1.65 -5.14 5.72
N ALA A 262 -2.86 -4.84 6.15
CA ALA A 262 -3.69 -5.79 6.87
C ALA A 262 -4.19 -6.90 5.93
N TYR A 263 -4.30 -8.11 6.44
CA TYR A 263 -4.97 -9.21 5.77
C TYR A 263 -6.45 -9.28 6.18
N LEU A 264 -6.74 -9.56 7.45
CA LEU A 264 -8.10 -9.71 7.98
C LEU A 264 -8.35 -8.94 9.30
N GLU A 265 -7.38 -8.16 9.76
CA GLU A 265 -7.43 -7.44 11.05
C GLU A 265 -8.52 -6.37 11.08
N TYR A 266 -8.84 -5.78 9.92
CA TYR A 266 -9.96 -4.85 9.74
C TYR A 266 -11.24 -5.54 9.24
N GLY A 267 -11.25 -6.87 9.12
CA GLY A 267 -12.26 -7.64 8.39
C GLY A 267 -12.02 -7.63 6.88
N LEU A 268 -12.84 -8.38 6.13
CA LEU A 268 -12.68 -8.56 4.68
C LEU A 268 -12.67 -7.24 3.89
N LEU A 269 -13.52 -6.28 4.30
CA LEU A 269 -13.63 -4.97 3.64
C LEU A 269 -12.40 -4.07 3.85
N GLY A 270 -11.63 -4.31 4.92
CA GLY A 270 -10.41 -3.57 5.23
C GLY A 270 -9.14 -4.30 4.83
N MET A 271 -9.24 -5.36 4.01
CA MET A 271 -8.07 -6.06 3.47
C MET A 271 -7.20 -5.08 2.67
N PHE A 272 -5.89 -5.23 2.79
CA PHE A 272 -4.86 -4.31 2.32
C PHE A 272 -4.85 -2.93 2.98
N GLN A 273 -5.77 -2.57 3.87
CA GLN A 273 -5.65 -1.29 4.58
C GLN A 273 -4.42 -1.32 5.51
N PRO A 274 -3.61 -0.26 5.56
CA PRO A 274 -2.43 -0.24 6.42
C PRO A 274 -2.78 -0.36 7.91
N ARG A 275 -2.07 -1.23 8.62
CA ARG A 275 -2.06 -1.31 10.08
C ARG A 275 -0.65 -1.09 10.61
N MET A 276 -0.52 -0.63 11.84
CA MET A 276 0.79 -0.65 12.50
C MET A 276 1.11 -2.06 13.00
N ASP A 277 2.21 -2.61 12.50
CA ASP A 277 2.80 -3.87 12.94
C ASP A 277 4.08 -3.62 13.73
N TYR A 278 3.98 -3.84 15.05
CA TYR A 278 5.10 -3.64 15.96
C TYR A 278 6.11 -4.80 16.00
N GLN A 279 5.89 -5.87 15.22
CA GLN A 279 6.90 -6.88 14.96
C GLN A 279 7.92 -6.40 13.92
N MET A 280 7.47 -5.61 12.94
CA MET A 280 8.31 -5.11 11.84
C MET A 280 9.02 -3.80 12.19
N GLY A 281 8.36 -2.93 12.98
CA GLY A 281 8.93 -1.63 13.35
C GLY A 281 8.15 -0.93 14.45
N PHE A 282 8.30 0.39 14.55
CA PHE A 282 7.54 1.21 15.49
C PHE A 282 7.23 2.58 14.88
N CYS A 283 6.26 3.30 15.44
CA CYS A 283 5.96 4.66 15.00
C CYS A 283 7.00 5.63 15.56
N ASN A 284 7.89 6.16 14.71
CA ASN A 284 8.93 7.10 15.13
C ASN A 284 8.30 8.39 15.69
N PHE A 285 8.73 8.82 16.87
CA PHE A 285 8.16 9.96 17.60
C PHE A 285 8.23 11.28 16.79
N GLU A 286 9.32 11.52 16.09
CA GLU A 286 9.60 12.77 15.33
C GLU A 286 9.27 12.67 13.82
N CYS A 287 8.29 11.84 13.42
CA CYS A 287 7.96 11.63 12.00
C CYS A 287 6.48 11.84 11.70
N LYS A 288 6.09 12.64 10.69
CA LYS A 288 4.67 12.83 10.30
C LYS A 288 4.34 12.49 8.83
N LEU A 289 5.28 11.87 8.12
CA LEU A 289 5.22 11.65 6.66
C LEU A 289 3.94 10.95 6.18
N CYS A 290 3.38 10.02 6.96
CA CYS A 290 2.18 9.29 6.55
C CYS A 290 0.94 10.20 6.38
N GLY A 291 0.84 11.28 7.15
CA GLY A 291 -0.23 12.28 7.01
C GLY A 291 0.02 13.24 5.84
N ASP A 292 1.29 13.55 5.55
CA ASP A 292 1.67 14.46 4.48
C ASP A 292 1.43 13.86 3.07
N VAL A 293 1.44 12.53 2.94
CA VAL A 293 1.28 11.83 1.64
C VAL A 293 -0.13 11.26 1.39
N CYS A 294 -1.05 11.37 2.35
CA CYS A 294 -2.36 10.72 2.22
C CYS A 294 -3.30 11.52 1.31
N PRO A 295 -3.72 10.99 0.14
CA PRO A 295 -4.55 11.77 -0.80
C PRO A 295 -6.03 11.81 -0.40
N THR A 296 -6.51 10.85 0.38
CA THR A 296 -7.94 10.72 0.74
C THR A 296 -8.27 11.32 2.10
N SER A 297 -7.31 11.95 2.77
CA SER A 297 -7.43 12.44 4.16
C SER A 297 -7.85 11.35 5.17
N ALA A 298 -7.73 10.06 4.81
CA ALA A 298 -7.88 8.94 5.73
C ALA A 298 -6.87 9.02 6.87
N ILE A 299 -5.72 9.62 6.60
CA ILE A 299 -4.75 10.12 7.56
C ILE A 299 -4.70 11.63 7.36
N SER A 300 -5.33 12.39 8.26
CA SER A 300 -5.29 13.84 8.17
C SER A 300 -3.87 14.35 8.47
N PRO A 301 -3.37 15.38 7.76
CA PRO A 301 -2.10 16.01 8.09
C PRO A 301 -2.21 16.65 9.47
N ILE A 302 -1.27 16.31 10.35
CA ILE A 302 -1.19 16.83 11.73
C ILE A 302 0.18 17.42 11.98
N SER A 303 0.27 18.37 12.91
CA SER A 303 1.56 18.92 13.36
C SER A 303 2.36 17.87 14.15
N LEU A 304 3.68 18.05 14.26
CA LEU A 304 4.51 17.17 15.09
C LEU A 304 4.10 17.24 16.56
N GLU A 305 3.78 18.43 17.07
CA GLU A 305 3.36 18.62 18.46
C GLU A 305 2.02 17.93 18.76
N GLU A 306 1.06 18.02 17.85
CA GLU A 306 -0.19 17.27 17.96
C GLU A 306 0.06 15.76 17.91
N LYS A 307 0.94 15.30 17.01
CA LYS A 307 1.29 13.88 16.90
C LYS A 307 1.86 13.35 18.22
N LYS A 308 2.78 14.09 18.86
CA LYS A 308 3.44 13.69 20.11
C LYS A 308 2.46 13.47 21.26
N LEU A 309 1.27 14.06 21.18
CA LEU A 309 0.20 13.90 22.17
C LEU A 309 -0.92 12.98 21.69
N LYS A 310 -0.90 12.52 20.43
CA LYS A 310 -1.98 11.71 19.90
C LYS A 310 -1.88 10.27 20.39
N GLN A 311 -2.86 9.82 21.17
CA GLN A 311 -2.92 8.45 21.69
C GLN A 311 -3.66 7.52 20.72
N LEU A 312 -2.87 6.71 20.00
CA LEU A 312 -3.32 5.73 19.01
C LEU A 312 -3.80 4.43 19.68
N GLY A 313 -3.20 4.11 20.81
CA GLY A 313 -3.44 2.91 21.58
C GLY A 313 -2.70 2.97 22.91
N LYS A 314 -2.81 1.90 23.70
CA LYS A 314 -2.22 1.79 25.04
C LYS A 314 -1.38 0.53 25.12
N ALA A 315 -0.18 0.65 25.67
CA ALA A 315 0.65 -0.52 25.94
C ALA A 315 0.03 -1.34 27.08
N LYS A 316 0.06 -2.66 26.96
CA LYS A 316 -0.42 -3.63 27.92
C LYS A 316 0.70 -4.62 28.20
N PHE A 317 0.90 -4.90 29.48
CA PHE A 317 1.99 -5.75 29.96
C PHE A 317 1.45 -7.12 30.37
N VAL A 318 2.10 -8.17 29.87
CA VAL A 318 1.82 -9.58 30.15
C VAL A 318 3.01 -10.15 30.90
N LYS A 319 2.87 -10.21 32.23
CA LYS A 319 3.92 -10.64 33.16
C LYS A 319 4.47 -12.03 32.86
N ASP A 320 3.60 -12.97 32.47
CA ASP A 320 3.99 -14.37 32.22
C ASP A 320 4.88 -14.56 31.00
N ASN A 321 4.90 -13.58 30.09
CA ASN A 321 5.77 -13.59 28.93
C ASN A 321 7.10 -12.88 29.17
N CYS A 322 7.25 -12.13 30.28
CA CYS A 322 8.41 -11.29 30.54
C CYS A 322 9.65 -12.11 30.90
N ILE A 323 10.81 -11.77 30.31
CA ILE A 323 12.09 -12.46 30.60
C ILE A 323 12.53 -12.27 32.05
N VAL A 324 12.18 -11.13 32.67
CA VAL A 324 12.42 -10.87 34.10
C VAL A 324 11.70 -11.90 34.97
N ASN A 325 10.46 -12.26 34.60
CA ASN A 325 9.66 -13.24 35.36
C ASN A 325 9.99 -14.70 35.00
N THR A 326 10.29 -14.98 33.73
CA THR A 326 10.47 -16.36 33.23
C THR A 326 11.90 -16.89 33.35
N GLU A 327 12.89 -15.98 33.31
CA GLU A 327 14.33 -16.28 33.32
C GLU A 327 15.09 -15.54 34.43
N ASN A 328 14.42 -14.74 35.28
CA ASN A 328 15.04 -13.96 36.36
C ASN A 328 16.22 -13.08 35.90
N THR A 329 16.12 -12.54 34.69
CA THR A 329 17.14 -11.66 34.09
C THR A 329 16.75 -10.20 34.24
N ASP A 330 17.69 -9.32 34.56
CA ASP A 330 17.45 -7.88 34.61
C ASP A 330 17.26 -7.31 33.17
N CYS A 331 16.11 -6.70 32.90
CA CYS A 331 15.74 -6.21 31.58
C CYS A 331 14.84 -4.97 31.65
N GLY A 332 15.33 -3.84 31.13
CA GLY A 332 14.61 -2.56 31.07
C GLY A 332 14.25 -2.07 29.65
N ALA A 333 14.42 -2.90 28.61
CA ALA A 333 14.36 -2.47 27.21
C ALA A 333 13.09 -1.67 26.84
N CYS A 334 11.94 -2.06 27.37
CA CYS A 334 10.68 -1.37 27.09
C CYS A 334 10.60 0.05 27.68
N SER A 335 11.25 0.30 28.83
CA SER A 335 11.32 1.62 29.48
C SER A 335 12.34 2.53 28.77
N GLU A 336 13.49 1.97 28.38
CA GLU A 336 14.54 2.72 27.69
C GLU A 336 14.09 3.21 26.32
N HIS A 337 13.39 2.36 25.55
CA HIS A 337 12.87 2.73 24.24
C HIS A 337 11.55 3.55 24.29
N CYS A 338 11.01 3.88 25.47
CA CYS A 338 9.77 4.62 25.58
C CYS A 338 10.02 6.15 25.50
N PRO A 339 9.65 6.84 24.39
CA PRO A 339 9.92 8.27 24.24
C PRO A 339 9.08 9.17 25.15
N THR A 340 7.90 8.69 25.58
CA THR A 340 7.01 9.41 26.49
C THR A 340 7.21 9.04 27.95
N LYS A 341 8.13 8.09 28.25
CA LYS A 341 8.31 7.50 29.59
C LYS A 341 6.98 7.10 30.24
N ALA A 342 6.12 6.50 29.42
CA ALA A 342 4.87 5.88 29.86
C ALA A 342 5.10 4.49 30.49
N VAL A 343 6.24 3.87 30.21
CA VAL A 343 6.65 2.59 30.79
C VAL A 343 7.72 2.88 31.84
N ASN A 344 7.42 2.64 33.10
CA ASN A 344 8.35 2.81 34.22
C ASN A 344 8.77 1.45 34.76
N MET A 345 10.01 1.36 35.27
CA MET A 345 10.49 0.14 35.91
C MET A 345 10.20 0.23 37.41
N VAL A 346 9.41 -0.72 37.93
CA VAL A 346 9.07 -0.80 39.36
C VAL A 346 9.76 -1.98 40.02
N PRO A 347 10.12 -1.89 41.31
CA PRO A 347 10.74 -3.00 42.05
C PRO A 347 9.92 -4.29 41.96
N TYR A 348 10.64 -5.38 41.73
CA TYR A 348 10.14 -6.74 41.61
C TYR A 348 11.04 -7.71 42.39
N LYS A 349 10.71 -9.00 42.39
CA LYS A 349 11.38 -10.05 43.18
C LYS A 349 12.91 -10.01 43.03
N ASN A 350 13.62 -10.35 44.09
CA ASN A 350 15.09 -10.53 44.09
C ASN A 350 15.88 -9.31 43.55
N LYS A 351 15.46 -8.08 43.90
CA LYS A 351 16.06 -6.81 43.42
C LYS A 351 15.93 -6.57 41.91
N LEU A 352 15.16 -7.39 41.19
CA LEU A 352 14.85 -7.14 39.79
C LEU A 352 13.79 -6.05 39.67
N VAL A 353 13.63 -5.49 38.49
CA VAL A 353 12.58 -4.51 38.18
C VAL A 353 11.71 -5.01 37.03
N ILE A 354 10.44 -4.66 37.03
CA ILE A 354 9.47 -5.06 35.98
C ILE A 354 8.75 -3.82 35.44
N PRO A 355 8.34 -3.79 34.16
CA PRO A 355 7.64 -2.63 33.62
C PRO A 355 6.21 -2.49 34.17
N GLU A 356 5.86 -1.26 34.51
CA GLU A 356 4.51 -0.78 34.76
C GLU A 356 4.15 0.29 33.72
N VAL A 357 2.96 0.17 33.12
CA VAL A 357 2.52 1.10 32.06
C VAL A 357 1.53 2.12 32.63
N LYS A 358 1.88 3.41 32.56
CA LYS A 358 0.99 4.54 32.82
C LYS A 358 0.23 4.92 31.54
N ASP A 359 -1.03 4.49 31.47
CA ASP A 359 -1.93 4.66 30.31
C ASP A 359 -2.09 6.13 29.85
N GLU A 360 -1.98 7.10 30.76
CA GLU A 360 -2.21 8.52 30.47
C GLU A 360 -1.09 9.19 29.66
N PHE A 361 0.14 8.66 29.72
CA PHE A 361 1.29 9.15 28.97
C PHE A 361 1.60 8.32 27.73
N CYS A 362 0.97 7.14 27.61
CA CYS A 362 1.18 6.26 26.48
C CYS A 362 0.53 6.85 25.23
N ILE A 363 1.27 6.90 24.11
CA ILE A 363 0.72 7.31 22.81
C ILE A 363 0.44 6.13 21.88
N GLY A 364 0.86 4.92 22.27
CA GLY A 364 0.74 3.72 21.43
C GLY A 364 1.68 3.75 20.22
N CYS A 365 2.92 4.23 20.38
CA CYS A 365 3.92 4.21 19.30
C CYS A 365 4.52 2.81 19.03
N GLY A 366 4.43 1.91 20.00
CA GLY A 366 4.91 0.53 19.92
C GLY A 366 6.42 0.33 19.97
N ALA A 367 7.20 1.37 20.29
CA ALA A 367 8.65 1.25 20.47
C ALA A 367 9.00 0.22 21.57
N CYS A 368 8.24 0.18 22.66
CA CYS A 368 8.42 -0.79 23.74
C CYS A 368 8.11 -2.23 23.31
N GLU A 369 7.13 -2.42 22.43
CA GLU A 369 6.76 -3.73 21.90
C GLU A 369 7.82 -4.26 20.93
N PHE A 370 8.28 -3.41 20.01
CA PHE A 370 9.33 -3.74 19.05
C PHE A 370 10.65 -4.09 19.74
N ALA A 371 11.02 -3.33 20.79
CA ALA A 371 12.23 -3.56 21.57
C ALA A 371 12.19 -4.84 22.43
N CYS A 372 11.00 -5.38 22.72
CA CYS A 372 10.86 -6.51 23.62
C CYS A 372 11.54 -7.76 23.03
N PRO A 373 12.52 -8.38 23.71
CA PRO A 373 13.30 -9.49 23.15
C PRO A 373 12.53 -10.82 23.10
N THR A 374 11.44 -10.94 23.87
CA THR A 374 10.66 -12.16 24.03
C THR A 374 10.03 -12.63 22.70
N LYS A 375 9.99 -13.95 22.52
CA LYS A 375 9.45 -14.65 21.34
C LYS A 375 8.77 -15.95 21.78
N PRO A 376 7.74 -16.44 21.06
CA PRO A 376 7.07 -15.82 19.91
C PRO A 376 6.15 -14.65 20.29
N TYR A 377 5.58 -14.66 21.49
CA TYR A 377 4.69 -13.62 22.00
C TYR A 377 5.45 -12.58 22.82
N LYS A 378 5.19 -11.30 22.56
CA LYS A 378 5.80 -10.20 23.30
C LYS A 378 5.24 -10.11 24.72
N ALA A 379 6.08 -9.71 25.67
CA ALA A 379 5.67 -9.42 27.05
C ALA A 379 4.95 -8.09 27.20
N ILE A 380 5.16 -7.16 26.27
CA ILE A 380 4.44 -5.90 26.21
C ILE A 380 3.96 -5.69 24.78
N TYR A 381 2.70 -5.29 24.63
CA TYR A 381 2.08 -5.06 23.33
C TYR A 381 1.18 -3.83 23.36
N VAL A 382 0.94 -3.21 22.22
CA VAL A 382 0.03 -2.07 22.11
C VAL A 382 -1.34 -2.54 21.64
N GLU A 383 -2.37 -2.20 22.41
CA GLU A 383 -3.78 -2.37 22.05
C GLU A 383 -4.31 -1.06 21.45
N GLY A 384 -4.92 -1.13 20.26
CA GLY A 384 -5.42 0.03 19.55
C GLY A 384 -6.67 0.64 20.20
N ASN A 385 -6.74 1.98 20.26
CA ASN A 385 -7.96 2.65 20.68
C ASN A 385 -8.97 2.69 19.50
N PRO A 386 -10.27 2.40 19.72
CA PRO A 386 -11.28 2.55 18.66
C PRO A 386 -11.36 3.97 18.09
N LYS A 387 -11.20 4.97 18.97
CA LYS A 387 -11.07 6.40 18.63
C LYS A 387 -9.78 6.91 19.26
N HIS A 388 -8.99 7.66 18.50
CA HIS A 388 -7.75 8.24 19.00
C HIS A 388 -8.05 9.30 20.06
N LEU A 389 -7.31 9.23 21.16
CA LEU A 389 -7.41 10.14 22.29
C LEU A 389 -6.21 11.08 22.32
N THR A 390 -6.14 11.93 23.34
CA THR A 390 -4.99 12.80 23.60
C THR A 390 -4.33 12.34 24.90
N ALA A 391 -3.04 12.03 24.83
CA ALA A 391 -2.22 11.70 25.98
C ALA A 391 -1.79 12.97 26.72
N LYS A 392 -1.50 12.84 28.01
CA LYS A 392 -0.89 13.89 28.82
C LYS A 392 0.63 13.91 28.61
N ILE A 393 1.25 15.05 28.82
CA ILE A 393 2.71 15.17 28.87
C ILE A 393 3.17 14.68 30.24
N ASN A 394 4.11 13.73 30.25
CA ASN A 394 4.81 13.39 31.49
C ASN A 394 5.73 14.57 31.88
N LYS A 395 5.41 15.27 32.98
CA LYS A 395 6.18 16.43 33.48
C LYS A 395 7.47 16.03 34.21
N GLU A 396 7.63 14.76 34.58
CA GLU A 396 8.87 14.20 35.16
C GLU A 396 10.05 14.25 34.17
N LYS A 397 9.79 14.63 32.91
CA LYS A 397 10.77 14.84 31.84
C LYS A 397 11.76 15.98 32.09
N LYS A 398 11.53 16.86 33.09
CA LYS A 398 12.43 17.98 33.44
C LYS A 398 13.44 17.61 34.54
N ILE A 399 14.16 16.50 34.36
CA ILE A 399 15.50 16.45 34.93
C ILE A 399 16.39 16.89 33.77
N GLU A 400 16.61 18.20 33.68
CA GLU A 400 17.75 18.73 32.94
C GLU A 400 18.97 18.06 33.58
N GLN A 401 19.53 17.06 32.92
CA GLN A 401 20.90 16.68 33.22
C GLN A 401 21.71 17.90 32.81
N GLU A 402 22.06 18.74 33.79
CA GLU A 402 23.17 19.67 33.67
C GLU A 402 24.39 18.81 33.37
N VAL A 403 24.70 18.67 32.08
CA VAL A 403 25.96 18.09 31.64
C VAL A 403 27.01 19.12 32.02
N ASP A 404 27.68 18.93 33.15
CA ASP A 404 28.82 19.74 33.51
C ASP A 404 29.97 19.40 32.55
N TYR A 405 30.17 20.27 31.55
CA TYR A 405 31.26 20.15 30.59
C TYR A 405 32.66 20.35 31.22
N LYS A 406 32.75 20.60 32.54
CA LYS A 406 34.01 20.76 33.26
C LYS A 406 34.60 19.47 33.83
N GLU A 407 33.81 18.39 33.93
CA GLU A 407 34.38 17.08 34.26
C GLU A 407 34.88 16.43 32.97
N GLU A 408 36.21 16.42 32.79
CA GLU A 408 36.85 15.60 31.77
C GLU A 408 36.37 14.15 31.93
N PHE A 409 35.77 13.64 30.85
CA PHE A 409 35.41 12.23 30.74
C PHE A 409 36.67 11.40 30.98
N PRO A 410 36.72 10.51 31.99
CA PRO A 410 37.93 9.80 32.34
C PRO A 410 38.21 8.75 31.25
N PHE A 411 39.14 9.06 30.36
CA PHE A 411 39.78 8.09 29.47
C PHE A 411 41.14 7.67 30.04
#